data_AF-A0A1B6MBN5-F1
#
_entry.id   AF-A0A1B6MBN5-F1
#
_cell.length_a   1.000
_cell.length_b   1.000
_cell.length_c   1.000
_cell.angle_alpha   90.00
_cell.angle_beta   90.00
_cell.angle_gamma   90.00
#
_symmetry.space_group_name_H-M   'P 1'
#
loop_
_entity.id
_entity.type
_entity.pdbx_description
1 polymer ?
#
loop_
_entity_poly.entity_id
_entity_poly.type
_entity_poly.pdbx_seq_one_letter_code
_entity_poly.pdbx_strand_id
1 'polypeptide(L)'
;NVDLIANTDEKYINYSVNSGYGYEFDNDKPRKFSFVDTFRFMASSIEKLAQNLKRDDSKHTNNFITNGLNEILERRPNDEEEIFKILSGKGIFPYEFIDSIEKLDHTEELKIQDFYSILTGETISEKDHQQYLNVWNRLKEKNLGNYSDLYNIQDVLLLADIFE
;
A
#
# COMPACT_ATOMS: atom_id res chain seq x y z
N ASN A 1 20.11 -28.28 -6.82
CA ASN A 1 20.24 -26.81 -6.89
C ASN A 1 18.93 -26.14 -6.49
N VAL A 2 18.54 -26.34 -5.23
CA VAL A 2 17.42 -25.63 -4.62
C VAL A 2 17.94 -25.07 -3.31
N ASP A 3 17.96 -23.74 -3.19
CA ASP A 3 18.29 -23.06 -1.94
C ASP A 3 16.98 -22.79 -1.19
N LEU A 4 16.94 -23.13 0.09
CA LEU A 4 15.74 -23.05 0.92
C LEU A 4 16.01 -22.10 2.10
N ILE A 5 15.12 -21.12 2.29
CA ILE A 5 15.05 -20.37 3.56
C ILE A 5 13.93 -21.02 4.38
N ALA A 6 14.33 -21.92 5.28
CA ALA A 6 13.41 -22.62 6.18
C ALA A 6 13.07 -21.75 7.39
N ASN A 7 11.80 -21.75 7.81
CA ASN A 7 11.39 -21.24 9.12
C ASN A 7 11.41 -22.36 10.17
N THR A 8 11.03 -23.58 9.73
CA THR A 8 11.23 -24.86 10.40
C THR A 8 11.53 -25.92 9.34
N ASP A 9 11.96 -27.13 9.75
CA ASP A 9 12.35 -28.23 8.86
C ASP A 9 11.26 -28.65 7.83
N GLU A 10 10.00 -28.24 8.03
CA GLU A 10 8.84 -28.56 7.18
C GLU A 10 8.20 -27.35 6.49
N LYS A 11 8.69 -26.10 6.69
CA LYS A 11 8.03 -24.88 6.19
C LYS A 11 9.02 -23.88 5.54
N TYR A 12 9.09 -23.88 4.22
CA TYR A 12 9.97 -23.02 3.39
C TYR A 12 9.34 -21.66 3.03
N ILE A 13 9.96 -20.54 3.44
CA ILE A 13 9.48 -19.16 3.17
C ILE A 13 9.80 -18.75 1.73
N ASN A 14 10.94 -19.23 1.24
CA ASN A 14 11.43 -18.98 -0.10
C ASN A 14 12.13 -20.26 -0.56
N TYR A 15 11.87 -20.66 -1.80
CA TYR A 15 12.73 -21.62 -2.49
C TYR A 15 13.25 -20.98 -3.76
N SER A 16 14.55 -21.11 -3.96
CA SER A 16 15.21 -20.63 -5.16
C SER A 16 15.73 -21.79 -5.98
N VAL A 17 15.35 -21.86 -7.26
CA VAL A 17 15.84 -22.86 -8.21
C VAL A 17 16.84 -22.19 -9.14
N ASN A 18 18.05 -22.74 -9.22
CA ASN A 18 19.02 -22.31 -10.21
C ASN A 18 18.82 -23.14 -11.49
N SER A 19 18.44 -22.48 -12.58
CA SER A 19 18.43 -23.09 -13.91
C SER A 19 19.88 -23.26 -14.38
N GLY A 20 20.36 -24.50 -14.34
CA GLY A 20 21.72 -24.81 -14.77
C GLY A 20 22.25 -26.05 -14.07
N TYR A 21 21.84 -27.22 -14.58
CA TYR A 21 22.64 -28.43 -14.77
C TYR A 21 21.74 -29.41 -15.54
N GLY A 22 21.76 -29.38 -16.88
CA GLY A 22 20.98 -30.35 -17.67
C GLY A 22 20.83 -30.09 -19.17
N TYR A 23 20.90 -28.85 -19.64
CA TYR A 23 20.86 -28.54 -21.07
C TYR A 23 21.86 -27.43 -21.38
N GLU A 24 23.02 -27.81 -21.91
CA GLU A 24 24.03 -26.89 -22.44
C GLU A 24 23.52 -26.32 -23.76
N PHE A 25 22.73 -25.24 -23.69
CA PHE A 25 22.58 -24.33 -24.81
C PHE A 25 23.70 -23.29 -24.69
N ASP A 26 24.60 -23.31 -25.67
CA ASP A 26 25.79 -22.47 -25.74
C ASP A 26 25.41 -20.98 -25.58
N ASN A 27 25.93 -20.33 -24.53
CA ASN A 27 25.72 -18.93 -24.08
C ASN A 27 24.59 -18.58 -23.08
N ASP A 28 23.79 -19.50 -22.53
CA ASP A 28 22.78 -19.11 -21.53
C ASP A 28 23.37 -19.03 -20.11
N LYS A 29 23.31 -17.85 -19.47
CA LYS A 29 23.74 -17.69 -18.08
C LYS A 29 22.73 -18.36 -17.14
N PRO A 30 23.18 -19.06 -16.09
CA PRO A 30 22.26 -19.68 -15.15
C PRO A 30 21.36 -18.63 -14.49
N ARG A 31 20.04 -18.81 -14.58
CA ARG A 31 19.05 -17.91 -13.97
C ARG A 31 18.59 -18.48 -12.64
N LYS A 32 18.53 -17.63 -11.61
CA LYS A 32 17.94 -17.95 -10.32
C LYS A 32 16.47 -17.54 -10.34
N PHE A 33 15.58 -18.51 -10.18
CA PHE A 33 14.16 -18.28 -9.97
C PHE A 33 13.87 -18.39 -8.48
N SER A 34 13.35 -17.33 -7.86
CA SER A 34 12.98 -17.33 -6.44
C SER A 34 11.47 -17.28 -6.33
N PHE A 35 10.88 -18.25 -5.64
CA PHE A 35 9.48 -18.20 -5.26
C PHE A 35 9.37 -17.68 -3.83
N VAL A 36 8.61 -16.62 -3.63
CA VAL A 36 8.40 -15.98 -2.32
C VAL A 36 6.94 -16.15 -1.93
N ASP A 37 6.69 -16.82 -0.81
CA ASP A 37 5.35 -16.90 -0.22
C ASP A 37 5.08 -15.63 0.61
N THR A 38 4.48 -14.63 -0.02
CA THR A 38 4.16 -13.34 0.62
C THR A 38 3.11 -13.47 1.73
N PHE A 39 2.25 -14.50 1.69
CA PHE A 39 1.23 -14.74 2.72
C PHE A 39 1.85 -15.14 4.06
N ARG A 40 3.03 -15.75 4.05
CA ARG A 40 3.80 -16.05 5.27
C ARG A 40 4.56 -14.85 5.84
N PHE A 41 4.70 -13.77 5.09
CA PHE A 41 5.28 -12.51 5.56
C PHE A 41 4.23 -11.62 6.23
N MET A 42 2.97 -11.69 5.76
CA MET A 42 1.84 -10.92 6.30
C MET A 42 0.80 -11.84 6.96
N ALA A 43 1.08 -12.31 8.17
CA ALA A 43 0.19 -13.21 8.92
C ALA A 43 -1.15 -12.57 9.35
N SER A 44 -1.39 -11.30 9.00
CA SER A 44 -2.54 -10.50 9.39
C SER A 44 -2.81 -9.43 8.32
N SER A 45 -3.97 -8.75 8.39
CA SER A 45 -4.27 -7.66 7.46
C SER A 45 -3.28 -6.50 7.60
N ILE A 46 -3.00 -5.79 6.50
CA ILE A 46 -2.18 -4.57 6.48
C ILE A 46 -2.62 -3.59 7.57
N GLU A 47 -3.93 -3.41 7.75
CA GLU A 47 -4.50 -2.56 8.81
C GLU A 47 -4.01 -2.94 10.22
N LYS A 48 -3.98 -4.23 10.55
CA LYS A 48 -3.52 -4.71 11.86
C LYS A 48 -2.00 -4.60 11.99
N LEU A 49 -1.26 -4.77 10.89
CA LEU A 49 0.20 -4.64 10.88
C LEU A 49 0.60 -3.17 11.04
N ALA A 50 -0.06 -2.26 10.32
CA ALA A 50 0.12 -0.82 10.42
C ALA A 50 -0.14 -0.28 11.83
N GLN A 51 -1.17 -0.80 12.53
CA GLN A 51 -1.44 -0.43 13.93
C GLN A 51 -0.33 -0.80 14.91
N ASN A 52 0.53 -1.77 14.57
CA ASN A 52 1.66 -2.16 15.40
C ASN A 52 2.93 -1.36 15.10
N LEU A 53 2.98 -0.65 13.96
CA LEU A 53 4.12 0.19 13.61
C LEU A 53 4.12 1.44 14.48
N LYS A 54 5.22 1.66 15.19
CA LYS A 54 5.46 2.93 15.87
C LYS A 54 6.01 3.93 14.87
N ARG A 55 5.91 5.22 15.22
CA ARG A 55 6.50 6.29 14.43
C ARG A 55 7.99 6.05 14.16
N ASP A 56 8.76 5.64 15.16
CA ASP A 56 10.20 5.38 15.01
C ASP A 56 10.51 4.19 14.08
N ASP A 57 9.57 3.27 13.93
CA ASP A 57 9.70 2.10 13.06
C ASP A 57 9.29 2.41 11.61
N SER A 58 8.51 3.48 11.39
CA SER A 58 7.98 3.89 10.07
C SER A 58 8.99 4.72 9.27
N LYS A 59 10.15 4.13 8.96
CA LYS A 59 11.31 4.81 8.35
C LYS A 59 10.98 5.42 6.99
N HIS A 60 10.26 4.70 6.14
CA HIS A 60 9.89 5.17 4.81
C HIS A 60 8.88 6.29 4.90
N THR A 61 7.85 6.14 5.74
CA THR A 61 6.87 7.21 5.96
C THR A 61 7.54 8.48 6.50
N ASN A 62 8.42 8.37 7.50
CA ASN A 62 9.14 9.53 8.04
C ASN A 62 10.04 10.18 6.98
N ASN A 63 10.82 9.38 6.24
CA ASN A 63 11.67 9.88 5.16
C ASN A 63 10.85 10.60 4.09
N PHE A 64 9.69 10.06 3.71
CA PHE A 64 8.78 10.68 2.77
C PHE A 64 8.24 12.02 3.30
N ILE A 65 7.83 12.09 4.57
CA ILE A 65 7.38 13.35 5.20
C ILE A 65 8.48 14.42 5.20
N THR A 66 9.73 14.04 5.48
CA THR A 66 10.87 14.98 5.51
C THR A 66 11.31 15.40 4.11
N ASN A 67 11.39 14.46 3.15
CA ASN A 67 12.10 14.67 1.88
C ASN A 67 11.24 14.58 0.63
N GLY A 68 10.14 13.81 0.62
CA GLY A 68 9.33 13.52 -0.57
C GLY A 68 7.99 14.26 -0.66
N LEU A 69 7.49 14.77 0.46
CA LEU A 69 6.13 15.32 0.55
C LEU A 69 5.89 16.56 -0.32
N ASN A 70 6.93 17.34 -0.57
CA ASN A 70 6.84 18.62 -1.30
C ASN A 70 6.42 18.45 -2.77
N GLU A 71 6.57 17.26 -3.34
CA GLU A 71 6.21 16.97 -4.74
C GLU A 71 4.72 16.65 -4.94
N ILE A 72 4.03 16.20 -3.89
CA ILE A 72 2.66 15.68 -3.99
C ILE A 72 1.65 16.54 -3.23
N LEU A 73 2.06 17.12 -2.09
CA LEU A 73 1.24 18.06 -1.34
C LEU A 73 1.89 19.43 -1.44
N GLU A 74 1.59 20.19 -2.51
CA GLU A 74 2.09 21.56 -2.71
C GLU A 74 1.86 22.47 -1.49
N ARG A 75 0.86 22.13 -0.66
CA ARG A 75 0.70 22.65 0.69
C ARG A 75 0.95 21.52 1.67
N ARG A 76 2.14 21.48 2.26
CA ARG A 76 2.40 20.78 3.52
C ARG A 76 1.29 21.18 4.51
N PRO A 77 0.52 20.24 5.08
CA PRO A 77 -0.15 20.51 6.34
C PRO A 77 0.90 21.05 7.33
N ASN A 78 0.55 22.07 8.12
CA ASN A 78 1.49 22.66 9.07
C ASN A 78 1.89 21.68 10.19
N ASP A 79 1.17 20.56 10.31
CA ASP A 79 1.36 19.55 11.34
C ASP A 79 1.86 18.22 10.74
N GLU A 80 3.14 17.92 10.94
CA GLU A 80 3.77 16.66 10.50
C GLU A 80 3.16 15.43 11.19
N GLU A 81 2.65 15.58 12.42
CA GLU A 81 2.01 14.48 13.15
C GLU A 81 0.67 14.10 12.50
N GLU A 82 -0.03 15.08 11.96
CA GLU A 82 -1.28 14.85 11.23
C GLU A 82 -1.03 14.13 9.89
N ILE A 83 -0.01 14.55 9.15
CA ILE A 83 0.42 13.89 7.91
C ILE A 83 0.82 12.45 8.19
N PHE A 84 1.60 12.24 9.26
CA PHE A 84 2.00 10.91 9.68
C PHE A 84 0.79 10.03 9.97
N LYS A 85 -0.21 10.51 10.69
CA LYS A 85 -1.46 9.75 10.97
C LYS A 85 -2.24 9.39 9.71
N ILE A 86 -2.23 10.26 8.70
CA ILE A 86 -2.87 9.98 7.41
C ILE A 86 -2.10 8.87 6.70
N LEU A 87 -0.79 9.01 6.55
CA LEU A 87 0.05 8.07 5.80
C LEU A 87 0.24 6.71 6.50
N SER A 88 0.16 6.67 7.83
CA SER A 88 0.25 5.43 8.62
C SER A 88 -1.11 4.75 8.87
N GLY A 89 -2.22 5.38 8.46
CA GLY A 89 -3.56 4.83 8.58
C GLY A 89 -3.90 3.86 7.44
N LYS A 90 -5.08 3.24 7.46
CA LYS A 90 -5.63 2.53 6.29
C LYS A 90 -6.30 3.52 5.34
N GLY A 91 -5.98 3.46 4.05
CA GLY A 91 -6.65 4.26 3.04
C GLY A 91 -8.04 3.73 2.71
N ILE A 92 -9.01 4.62 2.42
CA ILE A 92 -10.39 4.27 2.07
C ILE A 92 -10.64 4.65 0.62
N PHE A 93 -10.80 3.68 -0.28
CA PHE A 93 -10.88 3.96 -1.72
C PHE A 93 -12.17 3.42 -2.35
N PRO A 94 -12.86 4.21 -3.20
CA PRO A 94 -14.14 3.84 -3.81
C PRO A 94 -13.93 3.10 -5.13
N TYR A 95 -13.46 1.85 -5.07
CA TYR A 95 -13.06 1.08 -6.26
C TYR A 95 -14.15 1.00 -7.33
N GLU A 96 -15.37 0.70 -6.93
CA GLU A 96 -16.50 0.54 -7.84
C GLU A 96 -17.00 1.87 -8.44
N PHE A 97 -16.73 3.02 -7.79
CA PHE A 97 -17.11 4.33 -8.31
C PHE A 97 -16.18 4.82 -9.44
N ILE A 98 -14.91 4.41 -9.41
CA ILE A 98 -13.90 4.76 -10.42
C ILE A 98 -14.03 3.78 -11.60
N ASP A 99 -15.10 3.93 -12.36
CA ASP A 99 -15.40 3.10 -13.54
C ASP A 99 -14.80 3.65 -14.85
N SER A 100 -14.19 4.83 -14.79
CA SER A 100 -13.69 5.57 -15.93
C SER A 100 -12.62 6.58 -15.49
N ILE A 101 -11.74 6.98 -16.41
CA ILE A 101 -10.63 7.91 -16.09
C ILE A 101 -11.19 9.30 -15.78
N GLU A 102 -12.29 9.68 -16.43
CA GLU A 102 -12.99 10.95 -16.24
C GLU A 102 -13.50 11.13 -14.79
N LYS A 103 -13.73 10.03 -14.07
CA LYS A 103 -14.08 10.09 -12.64
C LYS A 103 -12.96 10.64 -11.77
N LEU A 104 -11.70 10.58 -12.21
CA LEU A 104 -10.59 11.18 -11.47
C LEU A 104 -10.70 12.71 -11.40
N ASP A 105 -11.39 13.34 -12.35
CA ASP A 105 -11.66 14.78 -12.33
C ASP A 105 -12.84 15.16 -11.42
N HIS A 106 -13.51 14.20 -10.79
CA HIS A 106 -14.64 14.46 -9.89
C HIS A 106 -14.20 15.24 -8.64
N THR A 107 -14.81 16.40 -8.41
CA THR A 107 -14.39 17.35 -7.37
C THR A 107 -15.30 17.39 -6.13
N GLU A 108 -16.43 16.68 -6.15
CA GLU A 108 -17.35 16.62 -5.01
C GLU A 108 -16.95 15.50 -4.04
N GLU A 109 -17.29 15.67 -2.76
CA GLU A 109 -17.11 14.61 -1.77
C GLU A 109 -18.05 13.44 -2.08
N LEU A 110 -17.53 12.22 -1.87
CA LEU A 110 -18.31 11.01 -2.07
C LEU A 110 -19.19 10.71 -0.87
N LYS A 111 -20.37 10.19 -1.13
CA LYS A 111 -21.30 9.68 -0.13
C LYS A 111 -20.87 8.28 0.29
N ILE A 112 -21.30 7.85 1.46
CA ILE A 112 -21.03 6.49 1.96
C ILE A 112 -21.44 5.39 0.95
N GLN A 113 -22.49 5.63 0.16
CA GLN A 113 -22.97 4.69 -0.86
C GLN A 113 -22.04 4.56 -2.07
N ASP A 114 -21.21 5.57 -2.35
CA ASP A 114 -20.25 5.53 -3.45
C ASP A 114 -19.07 4.59 -3.14
N PHE A 115 -18.96 4.10 -1.90
CA PHE A 115 -17.97 3.10 -1.46
C PHE A 115 -18.57 1.68 -1.35
N TYR A 116 -19.65 1.39 -2.08
CA TYR A 116 -20.22 0.05 -2.12
C TYR A 116 -19.24 -0.94 -2.77
N SER A 117 -18.93 -2.03 -2.06
CA SER A 117 -18.11 -3.09 -2.64
C SER A 117 -18.95 -4.24 -3.18
N ILE A 118 -18.73 -4.59 -4.46
CA ILE A 118 -19.38 -5.77 -5.07
C ILE A 118 -18.89 -7.06 -4.41
N LEU A 119 -17.64 -7.08 -3.91
CA LEU A 119 -17.04 -8.24 -3.28
C LEU A 119 -17.69 -8.59 -1.94
N THR A 120 -17.99 -7.58 -1.11
CA THR A 120 -18.62 -7.78 0.20
C THR A 120 -20.14 -7.63 0.16
N GLY A 121 -20.68 -6.97 -0.86
CA GLY A 121 -22.10 -6.62 -0.96
C GLY A 121 -22.52 -5.50 0.00
N GLU A 122 -21.57 -4.77 0.58
CA GLU A 122 -21.79 -3.78 1.64
C GLU A 122 -21.02 -2.48 1.33
N THR A 123 -21.47 -1.37 1.91
CA THR A 123 -20.71 -0.10 1.93
C THR A 123 -19.74 -0.07 3.11
N ILE A 124 -18.81 0.89 3.09
CA ILE A 124 -17.95 1.16 4.25
C ILE A 124 -18.73 1.59 5.50
N SER A 125 -18.09 1.54 6.66
CA SER A 125 -18.69 2.02 7.91
C SER A 125 -18.72 3.55 7.99
N GLU A 126 -19.59 4.11 8.84
CA GLU A 126 -19.62 5.56 9.10
C GLU A 126 -18.26 6.08 9.59
N LYS A 127 -17.56 5.29 10.42
CA LYS A 127 -16.22 5.64 10.90
C LYS A 127 -15.23 5.79 9.75
N ASP A 128 -15.26 4.87 8.79
CA ASP A 128 -14.38 4.91 7.62
C ASP A 128 -14.76 6.07 6.68
N HIS A 129 -16.05 6.35 6.53
CA HIS A 129 -16.51 7.51 5.76
C HIS A 129 -16.05 8.83 6.38
N GLN A 130 -16.09 8.95 7.71
CA GLN A 130 -15.51 10.11 8.41
C GLN A 130 -13.99 10.20 8.24
N GLN A 131 -13.27 9.08 8.16
CA GLN A 131 -11.84 9.08 7.85
C GLN A 131 -11.57 9.57 6.41
N TYR A 132 -12.36 9.11 5.44
CA TYR A 132 -12.31 9.61 4.07
C TYR A 132 -12.55 11.12 4.01
N LEU A 133 -13.63 11.62 4.62
CA LEU A 133 -13.97 13.06 4.62
C LEU A 133 -12.85 13.89 5.28
N ASN A 134 -12.24 13.36 6.33
CA ASN A 134 -11.10 13.99 6.97
C ASN A 134 -9.92 14.16 6.01
N VAL A 135 -9.53 13.12 5.28
CA VAL A 135 -8.43 13.19 4.31
C VAL A 135 -8.81 14.08 3.13
N TRP A 136 -10.00 13.89 2.56
CA TRP A 136 -10.54 14.69 1.46
C TRP A 136 -10.52 16.18 1.77
N ASN A 137 -10.91 16.57 2.99
CA ASN A 137 -10.97 17.98 3.39
C ASN A 137 -9.63 18.67 3.57
N ARG A 138 -8.55 17.90 3.72
CA ARG A 138 -7.18 18.42 3.87
C ARG A 138 -6.48 18.62 2.53
N LEU A 139 -7.00 18.03 1.44
CA LEU A 139 -6.49 18.26 0.10
C LEU A 139 -6.78 19.71 -0.34
N LYS A 140 -5.73 20.39 -0.82
CA LYS A 140 -5.80 21.77 -1.33
C LYS A 140 -6.66 21.85 -2.60
N GLU A 141 -6.35 20.99 -3.56
CA GLU A 141 -7.06 20.84 -4.83
C GLU A 141 -7.75 19.49 -4.79
N LYS A 142 -9.07 19.50 -4.68
CA LYS A 142 -9.85 18.29 -4.45
C LYS A 142 -10.37 17.77 -5.78
N ASN A 143 -9.80 16.65 -6.21
CA ASN A 143 -10.39 15.76 -7.19
C ASN A 143 -10.05 14.31 -6.79
N LEU A 144 -10.75 13.34 -7.37
CA LEU A 144 -10.50 11.92 -7.07
C LEU A 144 -9.13 11.44 -7.57
N GLY A 145 -8.53 12.11 -8.56
CA GLY A 145 -7.16 11.87 -9.00
C GLY A 145 -6.14 12.11 -7.90
N ASN A 146 -6.12 13.32 -7.32
CA ASN A 146 -5.26 13.70 -6.21
C ASN A 146 -5.49 12.80 -4.97
N TYR A 147 -6.75 12.42 -4.73
CA TYR A 147 -7.07 11.46 -3.67
C TYR A 147 -6.52 10.06 -3.97
N SER A 148 -6.59 9.61 -5.23
CA SER A 148 -6.03 8.33 -5.68
C SER A 148 -4.51 8.30 -5.58
N ASP A 149 -3.82 9.37 -5.95
CA ASP A 149 -2.37 9.49 -5.78
C ASP A 149 -1.99 9.37 -4.30
N LEU A 150 -2.67 10.10 -3.42
CA LEU A 150 -2.44 10.00 -1.98
C LEU A 150 -2.70 8.59 -1.45
N TYR A 151 -3.79 7.94 -1.89
CA TYR A 151 -4.11 6.56 -1.53
C TYR A 151 -3.00 5.59 -1.94
N ASN A 152 -2.49 5.72 -3.17
CA ASN A 152 -1.41 4.87 -3.67
C ASN A 152 -0.10 5.09 -2.90
N ILE A 153 0.24 6.34 -2.59
CA ILE A 153 1.42 6.67 -1.79
C ILE A 153 1.31 6.05 -0.40
N GLN A 154 0.15 6.21 0.24
CA GLN A 154 -0.13 5.63 1.55
C GLN A 154 0.04 4.10 1.52
N ASP A 155 -0.52 3.41 0.53
CA ASP A 155 -0.40 1.96 0.39
C ASP A 155 1.06 1.52 0.21
N VAL A 156 1.82 2.21 -0.66
CA VAL A 156 3.24 1.92 -0.90
C VAL A 156 4.09 2.16 0.34
N LEU A 157 3.88 3.27 1.06
CA LEU A 157 4.64 3.57 2.28
C LEU A 157 4.36 2.56 3.39
N LEU A 158 3.09 2.21 3.60
CA LEU A 158 2.71 1.19 4.58
C LEU A 158 3.30 -0.16 4.25
N LEU A 159 3.23 -0.58 2.99
CA LEU A 159 3.85 -1.83 2.57
C LEU A 159 5.37 -1.76 2.81
N ALA A 160 6.05 -0.68 2.40
CA ALA A 160 7.48 -0.54 2.65
C ALA A 160 7.83 -0.64 4.14
N ASP A 161 7.11 0.08 5.01
CA ASP A 161 7.34 0.06 6.47
C ASP A 161 6.94 -1.27 7.14
N ILE A 162 6.02 -2.06 6.55
CA ILE A 162 5.67 -3.40 7.05
C ILE A 162 6.71 -4.45 6.65
N PHE A 163 7.34 -4.28 5.49
CA PHE A 163 8.26 -5.27 4.91
C PHE A 163 9.73 -5.08 5.33
N GLU A 164 10.14 -3.90 5.82
CA GLU A 164 11.50 -3.58 6.30
C GLU A 164 11.65 -3.54 7.83
#